data_AF-A0A8H5G743-F1
#
_entry.id   AF-A0A8H5G743-F1
#
_cell.length_a   1.000
_cell.length_b   1.000
_cell.length_c   1.000
_cell.angle_alpha   90.00
_cell.angle_beta   90.00
_cell.angle_gamma   90.00
#
_symmetry.space_group_name_H-M   'P 1'
#
loop_
_entity.id
_entity.type
_entity.pdbx_description
1 polymer ?
#
loop_
_entity_poly.entity_id
_entity_poly.type
_entity_poly.pdbx_seq_one_letter_code
_entity_poly.pdbx_strand_id
1 'polypeptide(L)'
;MPTATATVTQNGSAHISIKTVVIPPGLQKPSVLSPQPLPSPSMSTGSHATIRPLYNRATRAFLHRDIRLTYSLLEAAFAILQRPQTSAPDAFTDDRRKWDILRVTLESTVYASNPSQAEKASLPDPLLQSLLETPHTLTSKFYNRSLSLFTPADSVVSGPNAAHIPPQVLATLVLASLKVECPEFGRVMIEDWLARRDPTLGAVDDGTEHEDGYAKIMDLYCLHILPKLDQWDYVFEFLEYESELSVKTRERLKSNLKTLQAQYLTARSLSRSPSIPNGFDSPTPRPHSPAPSSSSSSSLSTTSTHTVVPSNRVNGTPHSNYRSSSSSSSRSDVTARAKVQSHSPRLPSLQAQNGYARSSHSRSRNSRTASSSSASGTRPSTLPRAPPIAQSTAVPHLSTYSLVKAAIQPYLTTSRLTTLFFLFVVFPTVSFLIRRRRRARLMGTSGTAITNAELVRRRLGGVEAGLLRRVWGEVSRAVIDTVKMAGSGLV
;
A
#
# COMPACT_ATOMS: atom_id res chain seq x y z
N MET A 1 32.97 18.99 55.47
CA MET A 1 32.86 17.53 55.30
C MET A 1 31.41 17.18 55.03
N PRO A 2 31.08 16.59 53.88
CA PRO A 2 29.85 15.83 53.72
C PRO A 2 30.11 14.37 53.34
N THR A 3 29.26 13.53 53.93
CA THR A 3 29.20 12.07 53.93
C THR A 3 28.97 11.47 52.54
N ALA A 4 29.77 10.47 52.18
CA ALA A 4 29.61 9.67 50.96
C ALA A 4 28.70 8.46 51.24
N THR A 5 27.63 8.33 50.45
CA THR A 5 26.75 7.15 50.42
C THR A 5 27.20 6.25 49.28
N ALA A 6 27.66 5.03 49.59
CA ALA A 6 27.99 4.00 48.61
C ALA A 6 26.78 3.08 48.39
N THR A 7 26.37 2.91 47.13
CA THR A 7 25.34 1.94 46.72
C THR A 7 26.02 0.73 46.09
N VAL A 8 25.77 -0.44 46.68
CA VAL A 8 26.24 -1.75 46.22
C VAL A 8 25.25 -2.32 45.21
N THR A 9 25.68 -2.58 43.98
CA THR A 9 24.94 -3.34 42.97
C THR A 9 25.39 -4.80 42.98
N GLN A 10 24.49 -5.69 43.36
CA GLN A 10 24.67 -7.13 43.37
C GLN A 10 24.32 -7.71 41.99
N ASN A 11 25.34 -8.21 41.29
CA ASN A 11 25.20 -8.92 40.01
C ASN A 11 24.71 -10.35 40.26
N GLY A 12 23.48 -10.66 39.82
CA GLY A 12 22.95 -12.02 39.77
C GLY A 12 23.30 -12.70 38.44
N SER A 13 24.38 -13.48 38.44
CA SER A 13 24.75 -14.42 37.38
C SER A 13 23.92 -15.70 37.52
N ALA A 14 23.04 -15.98 36.55
CA ALA A 14 22.31 -17.24 36.48
C ALA A 14 23.15 -18.28 35.72
N HIS A 15 23.79 -19.17 36.47
CA HIS A 15 24.45 -20.38 35.98
C HIS A 15 23.39 -21.38 35.47
N ILE A 16 23.43 -21.72 34.18
CA ILE A 16 22.67 -22.84 33.60
C ILE A 16 23.47 -24.11 33.84
N SER A 17 22.88 -25.03 34.62
CA SER A 17 23.45 -26.33 34.96
C SER A 17 23.16 -27.33 33.83
N ILE A 18 24.22 -27.78 33.14
CA ILE A 18 24.16 -28.89 32.17
C ILE A 18 24.27 -30.18 32.98
N LYS A 19 23.16 -30.89 33.16
CA LYS A 19 23.16 -32.27 33.69
C LYS A 19 23.43 -33.24 32.55
N THR A 20 24.66 -33.73 32.52
CA THR A 20 25.11 -34.88 31.72
C THR A 20 24.50 -36.15 32.30
N VAL A 21 23.61 -36.81 31.55
CA VAL A 21 23.08 -38.14 31.91
C VAL A 21 23.92 -39.19 31.20
N VAL A 22 24.55 -40.04 32.00
CA VAL A 22 25.35 -41.20 31.61
C VAL A 22 24.40 -42.34 31.19
N ILE A 23 24.64 -42.93 30.01
CA ILE A 23 23.91 -44.09 29.48
C ILE A 23 24.79 -45.34 29.68
N PRO A 24 24.30 -46.42 30.33
CA PRO A 24 24.93 -47.73 30.29
C PRO A 24 24.38 -48.59 29.12
N PRO A 25 25.17 -49.54 28.58
CA PRO A 25 24.72 -50.41 27.50
C PRO A 25 24.07 -51.67 28.08
N GLY A 26 22.90 -52.05 27.56
CA GLY A 26 22.26 -53.31 27.94
C GLY A 26 20.96 -53.58 27.17
N LEU A 27 21.03 -54.58 26.29
CA LEU A 27 19.93 -55.29 25.62
C LEU A 27 18.61 -55.36 26.42
N GLN A 28 17.49 -55.02 25.78
CA GLN A 28 16.32 -55.92 25.54
C GLN A 28 15.11 -55.19 24.92
N LYS A 29 14.64 -55.76 23.80
CA LYS A 29 13.32 -55.63 23.13
C LYS A 29 12.33 -56.55 23.91
N PRO A 30 10.98 -56.42 23.98
CA PRO A 30 10.01 -55.86 23.00
C PRO A 30 8.84 -55.03 23.61
N SER A 31 7.92 -54.64 22.71
CA SER A 31 6.46 -54.52 22.89
C SER A 31 5.84 -53.13 22.67
N VAL A 32 5.36 -53.02 21.44
CA VAL A 32 4.30 -52.19 20.87
C VAL A 32 3.18 -51.91 21.88
N LEU A 33 2.96 -50.62 22.17
CA LEU A 33 1.71 -50.07 22.66
C LEU A 33 1.36 -48.84 21.82
N SER A 34 0.15 -48.87 21.27
CA SER A 34 -0.42 -47.88 20.35
C SER A 34 -0.37 -46.46 20.91
N PRO A 35 -0.01 -45.44 20.11
CA PRO A 35 -0.08 -44.05 20.53
C PRO A 35 -1.54 -43.58 20.50
N GLN A 36 -2.05 -43.24 21.68
CA GLN A 36 -3.29 -42.52 21.89
C GLN A 36 -3.11 -41.08 21.34
N PRO A 37 -4.02 -40.56 20.48
CA PRO A 37 -3.89 -39.21 19.94
C PRO A 37 -4.14 -38.20 21.05
N LEU A 38 -3.08 -37.48 21.45
CA LEU A 38 -3.17 -36.30 22.30
C LEU A 38 -4.03 -35.23 21.59
N PRO A 39 -4.97 -34.58 22.28
CA PRO A 39 -5.69 -33.43 21.74
C PRO A 39 -4.67 -32.30 21.50
N SER A 40 -4.46 -31.97 20.23
CA SER A 40 -3.68 -30.81 19.81
C SER A 40 -4.21 -29.54 20.48
N PRO A 41 -3.37 -28.79 21.23
CA PRO A 41 -3.81 -27.55 21.86
C PRO A 41 -4.17 -26.53 20.77
N SER A 42 -5.36 -25.97 20.86
CA SER A 42 -5.84 -24.86 20.03
C SER A 42 -4.99 -23.61 20.31
N MET A 43 -3.86 -23.47 19.63
CA MET A 43 -2.90 -22.36 19.80
C MET A 43 -3.34 -21.01 19.19
N SER A 44 -4.54 -20.91 18.63
CA SER A 44 -4.92 -19.74 17.82
C SER A 44 -5.27 -18.48 18.62
N THR A 45 -5.65 -18.58 19.89
CA THR A 45 -6.07 -17.41 20.69
C THR A 45 -4.92 -16.66 21.36
N GLY A 46 -3.76 -17.28 21.56
CA GLY A 46 -2.62 -16.65 22.25
C GLY A 46 -1.87 -15.60 21.42
N SER A 47 -1.82 -15.75 20.09
CA SER A 47 -0.96 -14.94 19.23
C SER A 47 -1.48 -13.51 19.03
N HIS A 48 -2.80 -13.29 18.94
CA HIS A 48 -3.37 -11.94 18.78
C HIS A 48 -3.10 -11.01 19.97
N ALA A 49 -3.10 -11.54 21.19
CA ALA A 49 -2.82 -10.74 22.38
C ALA A 49 -1.38 -10.19 22.38
N THR A 50 -0.46 -10.91 21.74
CA THR A 50 0.95 -10.49 21.65
C THR A 50 1.22 -9.49 20.53
N ILE A 51 0.43 -9.49 19.45
CA ILE A 51 0.77 -8.70 18.26
C ILE A 51 0.42 -7.22 18.39
N ARG A 52 -0.66 -6.90 19.09
CA ARG A 52 -1.11 -5.51 19.33
C ARG A 52 -0.09 -4.68 20.14
N PRO A 53 0.45 -5.15 21.28
CA PRO A 53 1.47 -4.39 22.00
C PRO A 53 2.76 -4.25 21.20
N LEU A 54 3.14 -5.25 20.39
CA LEU A 54 4.28 -5.15 19.48
C LEU A 54 4.07 -4.02 18.45
N TYR A 55 2.88 -3.90 17.87
CA TYR A 55 2.58 -2.85 16.90
C TYR A 55 2.67 -1.44 17.52
N ASN A 56 2.10 -1.26 18.71
CA ASN A 56 2.19 0.00 19.45
C ASN A 56 3.64 0.37 19.79
N ARG A 57 4.48 -0.62 20.10
CA ARG A 57 5.90 -0.40 20.35
C ARG A 57 6.65 -0.05 19.06
N ALA A 58 6.38 -0.76 17.97
CA ALA A 58 7.02 -0.54 16.67
C ALA A 58 6.68 0.83 16.09
N THR A 59 5.43 1.25 16.19
CA THR A 59 4.98 2.59 15.77
C THR A 59 5.61 3.71 16.60
N ARG A 60 5.71 3.55 17.93
CA ARG A 60 6.45 4.51 18.78
C ARG A 60 7.93 4.57 18.41
N ALA A 61 8.59 3.43 18.26
CA ALA A 61 9.98 3.37 17.82
C ALA A 61 10.18 4.07 16.46
N PHE A 62 9.25 3.86 15.52
CA PHE A 62 9.27 4.48 14.21
C PHE A 62 9.14 6.01 14.30
N LEU A 63 8.21 6.52 15.12
CA LEU A 63 8.03 7.95 15.36
C LEU A 63 9.27 8.59 16.01
N HIS A 64 9.96 7.87 16.89
CA HIS A 64 11.22 8.30 17.48
C HIS A 64 12.45 8.07 16.59
N ARG A 65 12.26 7.63 15.34
CA ARG A 65 13.34 7.32 14.38
C ARG A 65 14.31 6.24 14.86
N ASP A 66 13.88 5.35 15.74
CA ASP A 66 14.66 4.17 16.14
C ASP A 66 14.45 3.05 15.10
N ILE A 67 15.15 3.18 13.97
CA ILE A 67 15.01 2.30 12.80
C ILE A 67 15.38 0.85 13.15
N ARG A 68 16.42 0.65 13.97
CA ARG A 68 16.85 -0.68 14.42
C ARG A 68 15.75 -1.39 15.20
N LEU A 69 15.18 -0.70 16.20
CA LEU A 69 14.12 -1.28 17.01
C LEU A 69 12.86 -1.53 16.17
N THR A 70 12.43 -0.58 15.34
CA THR A 70 11.28 -0.78 14.45
C THR A 70 11.48 -1.99 13.54
N TYR A 71 12.66 -2.13 12.92
CA TYR A 71 12.97 -3.27 12.06
C TYR A 71 12.93 -4.61 12.83
N SER A 72 13.55 -4.67 14.02
CA SER A 72 13.53 -5.88 14.84
C SER A 72 12.11 -6.30 15.25
N LEU A 73 11.22 -5.34 15.51
CA LEU A 73 9.82 -5.60 15.85
C LEU A 73 8.99 -6.02 14.64
N LEU A 74 9.32 -5.49 13.44
CA LEU A 74 8.73 -5.94 12.18
C LEU A 74 9.06 -7.41 11.91
N GLU A 75 10.34 -7.78 12.02
CA GLU A 75 10.78 -9.18 11.87
C GLU A 75 10.06 -10.11 12.86
N ALA A 76 9.99 -9.71 14.14
CA ALA A 76 9.27 -10.48 15.15
C ALA A 76 7.77 -10.61 14.83
N ALA A 77 7.13 -9.57 14.29
CA ALA A 77 5.73 -9.61 13.91
C ALA A 77 5.49 -10.50 12.67
N PHE A 78 6.32 -10.41 11.64
CA PHE A 78 6.19 -11.22 10.43
C PHE A 78 6.56 -12.70 10.65
N ALA A 79 7.31 -13.04 11.70
CA ALA A 79 7.47 -14.42 12.14
C ALA A 79 6.16 -15.03 12.69
N ILE A 80 5.24 -14.19 13.20
CA ILE A 80 3.93 -14.61 13.73
C ILE A 80 2.85 -14.52 12.65
N LEU A 81 2.89 -13.49 11.80
CA LEU A 81 1.92 -13.23 10.75
C LEU A 81 2.12 -14.17 9.56
N GLN A 82 1.35 -15.26 9.56
CA GLN A 82 1.30 -16.18 8.43
C GLN A 82 0.35 -15.67 7.35
N ARG A 83 0.59 -16.11 6.11
CA ARG A 83 -0.31 -15.89 4.98
C ARG A 83 -1.70 -16.51 5.27
N PRO A 84 -2.80 -15.92 4.74
CA PRO A 84 -4.12 -16.52 4.88
C PRO A 84 -4.11 -17.95 4.36
N GLN A 85 -4.77 -18.89 5.04
CA GLN A 85 -4.87 -20.26 4.54
C GLN A 85 -5.95 -20.35 3.46
N THR A 86 -7.12 -19.78 3.75
CA THR A 86 -8.29 -19.78 2.87
C THR A 86 -8.56 -18.38 2.33
N SER A 87 -9.41 -18.27 1.30
CA SER A 87 -9.86 -16.99 0.75
C SER A 87 -10.83 -16.22 1.67
N ALA A 88 -11.29 -16.85 2.76
CA ALA A 88 -12.15 -16.20 3.73
C ALA A 88 -11.34 -15.25 4.62
N PRO A 89 -11.93 -14.13 5.07
CA PRO A 89 -11.26 -13.22 5.99
C PRO A 89 -10.92 -13.95 7.29
N ASP A 90 -9.64 -13.91 7.69
CA ASP A 90 -9.19 -14.44 8.97
C ASP A 90 -9.00 -13.33 10.02
N ALA A 91 -8.77 -13.72 11.26
CA ALA A 91 -8.60 -12.79 12.38
C ALA A 91 -7.34 -11.89 12.26
N PHE A 92 -6.32 -12.29 11.49
CA PHE A 92 -5.07 -11.55 11.31
C PHE A 92 -5.10 -10.60 10.10
N THR A 93 -6.20 -10.54 9.35
CA THR A 93 -6.33 -9.71 8.14
C THR A 93 -5.98 -8.24 8.41
N ASP A 94 -6.53 -7.68 9.48
CA ASP A 94 -6.26 -6.30 9.89
C ASP A 94 -4.83 -6.09 10.40
N ASP A 95 -4.29 -7.07 11.11
CA ASP A 95 -2.93 -7.01 11.63
C ASP A 95 -1.92 -7.06 10.47
N ARG A 96 -2.09 -7.99 9.50
CA ARG A 96 -1.26 -8.04 8.28
C ARG A 96 -1.28 -6.72 7.53
N ARG A 97 -2.46 -6.11 7.36
CA ARG A 97 -2.61 -4.79 6.72
C ARG A 97 -1.80 -3.72 7.44
N LYS A 98 -1.95 -3.60 8.77
CA LYS A 98 -1.26 -2.57 9.57
C LYS A 98 0.26 -2.75 9.54
N TRP A 99 0.73 -3.98 9.73
CA TRP A 99 2.16 -4.29 9.76
C TRP A 99 2.82 -4.12 8.39
N ASP A 100 2.13 -4.47 7.30
CA ASP A 100 2.67 -4.26 5.95
C ASP A 100 2.76 -2.76 5.59
N ILE A 101 1.74 -1.98 5.96
CA ILE A 101 1.80 -0.51 5.82
C ILE A 101 3.01 0.05 6.56
N LEU A 102 3.23 -0.37 7.82
CA LEU A 102 4.38 0.08 8.60
C LEU A 102 5.71 -0.33 7.95
N ARG A 103 5.81 -1.57 7.44
CA ARG A 103 7.00 -2.08 6.72
C ARG A 103 7.32 -1.23 5.49
N VAL A 104 6.36 -1.09 4.58
CA VAL A 104 6.52 -0.33 3.33
C VAL A 104 6.86 1.13 3.64
N THR A 105 6.24 1.72 4.66
CA THR A 105 6.51 3.10 5.08
C THR A 105 7.92 3.24 5.64
N LEU A 106 8.38 2.32 6.49
CA LEU A 106 9.74 2.33 7.02
C LEU A 106 10.76 2.25 5.89
N GLU A 107 10.66 1.23 5.05
CA GLU A 107 11.66 0.95 4.01
C GLU A 107 11.71 2.06 2.97
N SER A 108 10.56 2.54 2.48
CA SER A 108 10.51 3.69 1.54
C SER A 108 11.01 5.00 2.17
N THR A 109 10.84 5.19 3.48
CA THR A 109 11.37 6.37 4.17
C THR A 109 12.87 6.32 4.30
N VAL A 110 13.43 5.18 4.72
CA VAL A 110 14.88 4.99 4.82
C VAL A 110 15.53 5.12 3.45
N TYR A 111 14.90 4.57 2.40
CA TYR A 111 15.39 4.70 1.04
C TYR A 111 15.40 6.15 0.55
N ALA A 112 14.26 6.84 0.64
CA ALA A 112 14.12 8.20 0.13
C ALA A 112 14.91 9.24 0.95
N SER A 113 15.20 9.00 2.23
CA SER A 113 16.01 9.93 3.03
C SER A 113 17.50 9.90 2.69
N ASN A 114 17.98 8.87 1.97
CA ASN A 114 19.39 8.61 1.69
C ASN A 114 20.32 8.92 2.89
N PRO A 115 20.30 8.05 3.93
CA PRO A 115 20.95 8.33 5.21
C PRO A 115 22.45 8.60 5.06
N SER A 116 22.98 9.40 5.97
CA SER A 116 24.42 9.70 6.06
C SER A 116 25.24 8.43 6.33
N GLN A 117 26.56 8.47 6.11
CA GLN A 117 27.42 7.29 6.32
C GLN A 117 27.39 6.78 7.78
N ALA A 118 27.31 7.69 8.76
CA ALA A 118 27.21 7.35 10.17
C ALA A 118 25.88 6.64 10.50
N GLU A 119 24.78 7.10 9.90
CA GLU A 119 23.47 6.46 10.04
C GLU A 119 23.43 5.13 9.31
N LYS A 120 24.05 5.00 8.13
CA LYS A 120 24.19 3.73 7.42
C LYS A 120 24.89 2.67 8.28
N ALA A 121 25.97 3.02 8.99
CA ALA A 121 26.62 2.11 9.93
C ALA A 121 25.70 1.64 11.07
N SER A 122 24.63 2.38 11.37
CA SER A 122 23.62 2.01 12.35
C SER A 122 22.40 1.29 11.75
N LEU A 123 22.33 1.02 10.45
CA LEU A 123 21.19 0.32 9.86
C LEU A 123 21.33 -1.21 9.92
N PRO A 124 20.21 -1.95 10.02
CA PRO A 124 20.18 -3.39 9.77
C PRO A 124 20.62 -3.76 8.34
N ASP A 125 21.30 -4.89 8.17
CA ASP A 125 21.84 -5.34 6.87
C ASP A 125 20.81 -5.41 5.73
N PRO A 126 19.56 -5.89 5.93
CA PRO A 126 18.57 -5.93 4.86
C PRO A 126 18.17 -4.53 4.35
N LEU A 127 18.15 -3.53 5.24
CA LEU A 127 17.89 -2.14 4.85
C LEU A 127 19.09 -1.55 4.12
N LEU A 128 20.31 -1.91 4.53
CA LEU A 128 21.52 -1.52 3.81
C LEU A 128 21.55 -2.10 2.38
N GLN A 129 21.18 -3.36 2.21
CA GLN A 129 21.04 -3.97 0.89
C GLN A 129 19.98 -3.25 0.06
N SER A 130 18.84 -2.91 0.66
CA SER A 130 17.76 -2.18 -0.02
C SER A 130 18.20 -0.79 -0.51
N LEU A 131 19.14 -0.12 0.18
CA LEU A 131 19.72 1.15 -0.26
C LEU A 131 20.63 1.03 -1.48
N LEU A 132 21.12 -0.17 -1.80
CA LEU A 132 21.94 -0.43 -2.98
C LEU A 132 21.09 -0.81 -4.20
N GLU A 133 19.79 -1.03 -4.02
CA GLU A 133 18.89 -1.43 -5.08
C GLU A 133 18.39 -0.23 -5.88
N THR A 134 18.02 -0.47 -7.14
CA THR A 134 17.36 0.57 -7.93
C THR A 134 15.95 0.83 -7.39
N PRO A 135 15.40 2.06 -7.57
CA PRO A 135 14.02 2.40 -7.20
C PRO A 135 12.98 1.38 -7.68
N HIS A 136 13.17 0.89 -8.91
CA HIS A 136 12.29 -0.09 -9.54
C HIS A 136 12.37 -1.45 -8.86
N THR A 137 13.58 -1.97 -8.64
CA THR A 137 13.79 -3.27 -7.96
C THR A 137 13.20 -3.26 -6.56
N LEU A 138 13.46 -2.18 -5.80
CA LEU A 138 12.94 -2.02 -4.45
C LEU A 138 11.41 -1.99 -4.42
N THR A 139 10.80 -1.17 -5.27
CA THR A 139 9.34 -1.04 -5.35
C THR A 139 8.67 -2.35 -5.80
N SER A 140 9.32 -3.09 -6.71
CA SER A 140 8.89 -4.43 -7.11
C SER A 140 8.95 -5.43 -5.95
N LYS A 141 9.99 -5.39 -5.12
CA LYS A 141 10.07 -6.22 -3.90
C LYS A 141 8.98 -5.88 -2.89
N PHE A 142 8.62 -4.60 -2.74
CA PHE A 142 7.50 -4.20 -1.88
C PHE A 142 6.22 -4.87 -2.36
N TYR A 143 5.91 -4.71 -3.65
CA TYR A 143 4.72 -5.28 -4.27
C TYR A 143 4.66 -6.80 -4.14
N ASN A 144 5.74 -7.51 -4.50
CA ASN A 144 5.78 -8.96 -4.47
C ASN A 144 5.63 -9.53 -3.05
N ARG A 145 6.22 -8.86 -2.04
CA ARG A 145 6.04 -9.28 -0.64
C ARG A 145 4.61 -9.06 -0.16
N SER A 146 3.97 -7.95 -0.53
CA SER A 146 2.55 -7.70 -0.22
C SER A 146 1.65 -8.71 -0.93
N LEU A 147 1.89 -8.99 -2.22
CA LEU A 147 1.17 -10.04 -2.96
C LEU A 147 1.27 -11.39 -2.24
N SER A 148 2.48 -11.82 -1.87
CA SER A 148 2.69 -13.07 -1.15
C SER A 148 2.05 -13.09 0.23
N LEU A 149 1.97 -11.94 0.91
CA LEU A 149 1.41 -11.84 2.26
C LEU A 149 -0.12 -11.94 2.26
N PHE A 150 -0.78 -11.40 1.25
CA PHE A 150 -2.25 -11.37 1.18
C PHE A 150 -2.85 -12.47 0.29
N THR A 151 -2.07 -13.12 -0.56
CA THR A 151 -2.56 -14.22 -1.39
C THR A 151 -2.81 -15.47 -0.53
N PRO A 152 -4.04 -16.02 -0.50
CA PRO A 152 -4.38 -17.21 0.28
C PRO A 152 -3.58 -18.44 -0.13
N ALA A 153 -3.32 -19.32 0.84
CA ALA A 153 -2.53 -20.51 0.60
C ALA A 153 -3.19 -21.46 -0.38
N ASP A 154 -4.51 -21.60 -0.34
CA ASP A 154 -5.25 -22.49 -1.26
C ASP A 154 -5.18 -22.06 -2.73
N SER A 155 -4.77 -20.81 -2.99
CA SER A 155 -4.65 -20.27 -4.35
C SER A 155 -3.33 -20.63 -5.07
N VAL A 156 -2.55 -21.60 -4.56
CA VAL A 156 -1.23 -22.00 -5.13
C VAL A 156 -1.29 -22.23 -6.65
N VAL A 157 -2.41 -22.74 -7.16
CA VAL A 157 -2.58 -23.04 -8.59
C VAL A 157 -2.55 -21.78 -9.47
N SER A 158 -2.93 -20.61 -8.93
CA SER A 158 -3.08 -19.37 -9.70
C SER A 158 -1.95 -18.36 -9.48
N GLY A 159 -1.01 -18.64 -8.58
CA GLY A 159 0.09 -17.73 -8.23
C GLY A 159 -0.35 -16.49 -7.44
N PRO A 160 0.59 -15.57 -7.13
CA PRO A 160 0.29 -14.32 -6.43
C PRO A 160 -0.74 -13.50 -7.19
N ASN A 161 -1.78 -13.02 -6.49
CA ASN A 161 -2.89 -12.33 -7.13
C ASN A 161 -3.19 -10.99 -6.46
N ALA A 162 -3.09 -9.91 -7.25
CA ALA A 162 -3.34 -8.54 -6.81
C ALA A 162 -4.75 -8.32 -6.27
N ALA A 163 -5.74 -9.12 -6.69
CA ALA A 163 -7.13 -9.01 -6.22
C ALA A 163 -7.25 -9.14 -4.68
N HIS A 164 -6.30 -9.83 -4.02
CA HIS A 164 -6.30 -10.00 -2.58
C HIS A 164 -5.64 -8.85 -1.80
N ILE A 165 -4.99 -7.90 -2.48
CA ILE A 165 -4.36 -6.76 -1.81
C ILE A 165 -5.45 -5.79 -1.30
N PRO A 166 -5.47 -5.47 0.01
CA PRO A 166 -6.38 -4.46 0.53
C PRO A 166 -6.09 -3.08 -0.10
N PRO A 167 -7.11 -2.28 -0.45
CA PRO A 167 -6.91 -0.97 -1.08
C PRO A 167 -5.98 -0.03 -0.30
N GLN A 168 -6.01 -0.08 1.03
CA GLN A 168 -5.12 0.75 1.87
C GLN A 168 -3.64 0.36 1.74
N VAL A 169 -3.35 -0.95 1.56
CA VAL A 169 -1.97 -1.43 1.31
C VAL A 169 -1.53 -1.01 -0.08
N LEU A 170 -2.39 -1.18 -1.08
CA LEU A 170 -2.11 -0.73 -2.46
C LEU A 170 -1.84 0.78 -2.51
N ALA A 171 -2.67 1.59 -1.86
CA ALA A 171 -2.44 3.04 -1.76
C ALA A 171 -1.07 3.36 -1.14
N THR A 172 -0.68 2.63 -0.10
CA THR A 172 0.63 2.81 0.55
C THR A 172 1.79 2.41 -0.38
N LEU A 173 1.66 1.31 -1.11
CA LEU A 173 2.64 0.85 -2.10
C LEU A 173 2.82 1.86 -3.24
N VAL A 174 1.71 2.41 -3.76
CA VAL A 174 1.71 3.44 -4.79
C VAL A 174 2.35 4.73 -4.26
N LEU A 175 2.00 5.17 -3.05
CA LEU A 175 2.64 6.33 -2.42
C LEU A 175 4.14 6.11 -2.18
N ALA A 176 4.54 4.88 -1.82
CA ALA A 176 5.95 4.53 -1.72
C ALA A 176 6.66 4.60 -3.08
N SER A 177 6.01 4.16 -4.16
CA SER A 177 6.56 4.29 -5.52
C SER A 177 6.77 5.75 -5.93
N LEU A 178 5.83 6.64 -5.59
CA LEU A 178 5.95 8.08 -5.82
C LEU A 178 7.08 8.68 -4.98
N LYS A 179 7.21 8.25 -3.72
CA LYS A 179 8.23 8.71 -2.78
C LYS A 179 9.65 8.30 -3.21
N VAL A 180 9.77 7.13 -3.83
CA VAL A 180 11.03 6.57 -4.34
C VAL A 180 11.27 6.97 -5.81
N GLU A 181 10.47 7.89 -6.35
CA GLU A 181 10.58 8.42 -7.72
C GLU A 181 10.44 7.35 -8.82
N CYS A 182 9.62 6.33 -8.58
CA CYS A 182 9.28 5.28 -9.54
C CYS A 182 7.76 5.23 -9.85
N PRO A 183 7.16 6.31 -10.39
CA PRO A 183 5.73 6.36 -10.68
C PRO A 183 5.26 5.32 -11.71
N GLU A 184 6.13 4.91 -12.63
CA GLU A 184 5.82 3.90 -13.66
C GLU A 184 5.42 2.57 -13.02
N PHE A 185 6.15 2.14 -11.98
CA PHE A 185 5.81 0.91 -11.29
C PHE A 185 4.52 1.06 -10.45
N GLY A 186 4.27 2.26 -9.90
CA GLY A 186 3.00 2.57 -9.24
C GLY A 186 1.79 2.44 -10.18
N ARG A 187 1.94 2.82 -11.45
CA ARG A 187 0.93 2.57 -12.50
C ARG A 187 0.71 1.07 -12.69
N VAL A 188 1.77 0.28 -12.87
CA VAL A 188 1.69 -1.18 -13.04
C VAL A 188 0.95 -1.84 -11.87
N MET A 189 1.23 -1.44 -10.63
CA MET A 189 0.55 -1.97 -9.44
C MET A 189 -0.98 -1.73 -9.48
N ILE A 190 -1.40 -0.53 -9.89
CA ILE A 190 -2.81 -0.16 -9.97
C ILE A 190 -3.49 -0.90 -11.12
N GLU A 191 -2.88 -0.92 -12.30
CA GLU A 191 -3.43 -1.61 -13.47
C GLU A 191 -3.56 -3.12 -13.23
N ASP A 192 -2.56 -3.77 -12.60
CA ASP A 192 -2.64 -5.20 -12.27
C ASP A 192 -3.73 -5.47 -11.22
N TRP A 193 -3.89 -4.58 -10.23
CA TRP A 193 -4.99 -4.68 -9.27
C TRP A 193 -6.36 -4.51 -9.92
N LEU A 194 -6.52 -3.52 -10.81
CA LEU A 194 -7.77 -3.29 -11.55
C LEU A 194 -8.12 -4.47 -12.46
N ALA A 195 -7.12 -5.09 -13.10
CA ALA A 195 -7.32 -6.20 -14.02
C ALA A 195 -7.80 -7.49 -13.32
N ARG A 196 -7.45 -7.68 -12.04
CA ARG A 196 -7.73 -8.92 -11.31
C ARG A 196 -8.85 -8.80 -10.29
N ARG A 197 -9.20 -7.58 -9.87
CA ARG A 197 -10.27 -7.35 -8.91
C ARG A 197 -11.61 -7.76 -9.49
N ASP A 198 -12.43 -8.41 -8.68
CA ASP A 198 -13.84 -8.68 -9.00
C ASP A 198 -14.70 -7.45 -8.62
N PRO A 199 -15.30 -6.74 -9.58
CA PRO A 199 -16.16 -5.59 -9.30
C PRO A 199 -17.43 -5.97 -8.52
N THR A 200 -17.86 -7.24 -8.58
CA THR A 200 -19.12 -7.69 -8.01
C THR A 200 -19.03 -7.95 -6.50
N LEU A 201 -17.86 -8.39 -6.02
CA LEU A 201 -17.63 -8.67 -4.59
C LEU A 201 -17.55 -7.39 -3.75
N GLY A 202 -17.21 -6.24 -4.36
CA GLY A 202 -17.11 -4.96 -3.66
C GLY A 202 -18.44 -4.28 -3.34
N ALA A 203 -19.55 -4.74 -3.92
CA ALA A 203 -20.87 -4.09 -3.80
C ALA A 203 -21.76 -4.65 -2.67
N VAL A 204 -21.35 -5.74 -2.02
CA VAL A 204 -22.21 -6.50 -1.09
C VAL A 204 -21.92 -6.17 0.38
N ASP A 205 -20.78 -5.54 0.69
CA ASP A 205 -20.43 -5.20 2.07
C ASP A 205 -21.01 -3.83 2.48
N ASP A 206 -21.66 -3.80 3.64
CA ASP A 206 -22.55 -2.75 4.14
C ASP A 206 -21.80 -1.43 4.46
N GLY A 207 -21.43 -0.69 3.41
CA GLY A 207 -21.84 0.72 3.33
C GLY A 207 -20.85 1.85 3.62
N THR A 208 -19.56 1.64 3.98
CA THR A 208 -18.66 2.82 4.15
C THR A 208 -17.18 2.67 3.79
N GLU A 209 -16.55 1.50 3.94
CA GLU A 209 -15.08 1.42 3.79
C GLU A 209 -14.60 0.95 2.41
N HIS A 210 -15.35 0.06 1.73
CA HIS A 210 -14.90 -0.57 0.49
C HIS A 210 -15.15 0.25 -0.78
N GLU A 211 -16.32 0.90 -0.91
CA GLU A 211 -16.59 1.86 -2.01
C GLU A 211 -15.60 3.04 -1.98
N ASP A 212 -15.23 3.45 -0.77
CA ASP A 212 -14.22 4.44 -0.47
C ASP A 212 -12.81 4.03 -0.95
N GLY A 213 -12.47 2.74 -0.86
CA GLY A 213 -11.16 2.22 -1.23
C GLY A 213 -10.87 2.36 -2.72
N TYR A 214 -11.81 1.95 -3.56
CA TYR A 214 -11.67 2.06 -5.02
C TYR A 214 -11.56 3.52 -5.47
N ALA A 215 -12.45 4.39 -4.98
CA ALA A 215 -12.41 5.81 -5.31
C ALA A 215 -11.07 6.46 -4.90
N LYS A 216 -10.50 6.07 -3.75
CA LYS A 216 -9.18 6.54 -3.31
C LYS A 216 -8.05 6.08 -4.23
N ILE A 217 -8.09 4.83 -4.72
CA ILE A 217 -7.11 4.33 -5.69
C ILE A 217 -7.24 5.08 -7.02
N MET A 218 -8.47 5.36 -7.48
CA MET A 218 -8.71 6.17 -8.68
C MET A 218 -8.22 7.61 -8.52
N ASP A 219 -8.46 8.23 -7.36
CA ASP A 219 -7.94 9.56 -7.03
C ASP A 219 -6.39 9.54 -7.10
N LEU A 220 -5.72 8.53 -6.50
CA LEU A 220 -4.26 8.36 -6.58
C LEU A 220 -3.76 8.17 -8.01
N TYR A 221 -4.43 7.32 -8.78
CA TYR A 221 -4.03 7.01 -10.15
C TYR A 221 -4.10 8.24 -11.05
N CYS A 222 -5.26 8.91 -11.03
CA CYS A 222 -5.58 10.00 -11.94
C CYS A 222 -4.90 11.31 -11.55
N LEU A 223 -4.75 11.60 -10.25
CA LEU A 223 -4.24 12.91 -9.80
C LEU A 223 -2.75 12.90 -9.45
N HIS A 224 -2.15 11.73 -9.21
CA HIS A 224 -0.76 11.66 -8.77
C HIS A 224 0.13 10.86 -9.71
N ILE A 225 -0.26 9.64 -10.09
CA ILE A 225 0.58 8.76 -10.91
C ILE A 225 0.64 9.22 -12.36
N LEU A 226 -0.51 9.30 -13.06
CA LEU A 226 -0.53 9.61 -14.48
C LEU A 226 -0.02 11.03 -14.80
N PRO A 227 -0.33 12.08 -14.00
CA PRO A 227 0.28 13.39 -14.17
C PRO A 227 1.81 13.38 -14.00
N LYS A 228 2.35 12.57 -13.08
CA LYS A 228 3.80 12.42 -12.90
C LYS A 228 4.48 11.73 -14.08
N LEU A 229 3.72 10.97 -14.87
CA LEU A 229 4.16 10.33 -16.11
C LEU A 229 3.87 11.18 -17.36
N ASP A 230 3.37 12.41 -17.18
CA ASP A 230 2.92 13.29 -18.27
C ASP A 230 1.82 12.68 -19.18
N GLN A 231 1.08 11.67 -18.70
CA GLN A 231 0.03 10.96 -19.45
C GLN A 231 -1.35 11.60 -19.29
N TRP A 232 -1.43 12.91 -19.50
CA TRP A 232 -2.64 13.71 -19.24
C TRP A 232 -3.85 13.28 -20.07
N ASP A 233 -3.65 13.06 -21.38
CA ASP A 233 -4.72 12.70 -22.31
C ASP A 233 -5.31 11.34 -21.97
N TYR A 234 -4.43 10.39 -21.62
CA TYR A 234 -4.82 9.05 -21.18
C TYR A 234 -5.73 9.10 -19.95
N VAL A 235 -5.49 10.00 -18.99
CA VAL A 235 -6.36 10.11 -17.80
C VAL A 235 -7.77 10.57 -18.17
N PHE A 236 -7.88 11.52 -19.08
CA PHE A 236 -9.19 12.04 -19.50
C PHE A 236 -9.98 10.96 -20.24
N GLU A 237 -9.33 10.23 -21.14
CA GLU A 237 -9.91 9.09 -21.84
C GLU A 237 -10.33 7.98 -20.87
N PHE A 238 -9.44 7.61 -19.94
CA PHE A 238 -9.73 6.63 -18.89
C PHE A 238 -10.97 7.01 -18.08
N LEU A 239 -11.06 8.27 -17.61
CA LEU A 239 -12.23 8.77 -16.85
C LEU A 239 -13.50 8.87 -17.69
N GLU A 240 -13.42 8.93 -19.02
CA GLU A 240 -14.59 8.89 -19.90
C GLU A 240 -15.21 7.49 -19.93
N TYR A 241 -14.37 6.46 -20.02
CA TYR A 241 -14.80 5.06 -20.09
C TYR A 241 -15.03 4.40 -18.74
N GLU A 242 -14.54 4.99 -17.65
CA GLU A 242 -14.77 4.49 -16.29
C GLU A 242 -16.27 4.37 -16.00
N SER A 243 -16.72 3.29 -15.38
CA SER A 243 -18.15 3.04 -15.16
C SER A 243 -18.51 2.75 -13.70
N GLU A 244 -17.52 2.40 -12.88
CA GLU A 244 -17.70 2.08 -11.47
C GLU A 244 -17.75 3.33 -10.60
N LEU A 245 -17.00 4.37 -10.95
CA LEU A 245 -17.07 5.65 -10.22
C LEU A 245 -18.41 6.35 -10.43
N SER A 246 -18.96 6.86 -9.33
CA SER A 246 -20.11 7.76 -9.37
C SER A 246 -19.82 8.95 -10.29
N VAL A 247 -20.84 9.40 -11.03
CA VAL A 247 -20.73 10.54 -11.96
C VAL A 247 -20.17 11.78 -11.24
N LYS A 248 -20.62 12.02 -10.01
CA LYS A 248 -20.16 13.14 -9.18
C LYS A 248 -18.66 13.05 -8.86
N THR A 249 -18.16 11.87 -8.47
CA THR A 249 -16.74 11.66 -8.16
C THR A 249 -15.87 11.83 -9.41
N ARG A 250 -16.33 11.32 -10.55
CA ARG A 250 -15.65 11.45 -11.85
C ARG A 250 -15.55 12.88 -12.33
N GLU A 251 -16.63 13.66 -12.26
CA GLU A 251 -16.60 15.08 -12.63
C GLU A 251 -15.71 15.90 -11.68
N ARG A 252 -15.71 15.57 -10.39
CA ARG A 252 -14.77 16.13 -9.41
C ARG A 252 -13.32 15.84 -9.82
N LEU A 253 -13.00 14.60 -10.19
CA LEU A 253 -11.67 14.20 -10.65
C LEU A 253 -11.24 14.94 -11.91
N LYS A 254 -12.11 15.00 -12.93
CA LYS A 254 -11.86 15.76 -14.18
C LYS A 254 -11.60 17.24 -13.90
N SER A 255 -12.37 17.86 -13.02
CA SER A 255 -12.20 19.27 -12.64
C SER A 255 -10.86 19.52 -11.92
N ASN A 256 -10.52 18.66 -10.95
CA ASN A 256 -9.24 18.72 -10.25
C ASN A 256 -8.07 18.54 -11.21
N LEU A 257 -8.17 17.60 -12.15
CA LEU A 257 -7.12 17.31 -13.11
C LEU A 257 -6.87 18.47 -14.09
N LYS A 258 -7.94 19.10 -14.59
CA LYS A 258 -7.81 20.34 -15.40
C LYS A 258 -7.10 21.45 -14.65
N THR A 259 -7.42 21.61 -13.36
CA THR A 259 -6.77 22.61 -12.49
C THR A 259 -5.27 22.29 -12.33
N LEU A 260 -4.93 21.03 -12.08
CA LEU A 260 -3.56 20.57 -11.91
C LEU A 260 -2.75 20.72 -13.21
N GLN A 261 -3.36 20.40 -14.36
CA GLN A 261 -2.74 20.56 -15.68
C GLN A 261 -2.45 22.03 -16.00
N ALA A 262 -3.39 22.94 -15.72
CA ALA A 262 -3.19 24.38 -15.91
C ALA A 262 -2.03 24.92 -15.03
N GLN A 263 -1.95 24.46 -13.78
CA GLN A 263 -0.84 24.79 -12.89
C GLN A 263 0.50 24.28 -13.41
N TYR A 264 0.55 23.02 -13.90
CA TYR A 264 1.75 22.42 -14.46
C TYR A 264 2.25 23.17 -15.70
N LEU A 265 1.36 23.53 -16.63
CA LEU A 265 1.71 24.32 -17.83
C LEU A 265 2.24 25.71 -17.46
N THR A 266 1.69 26.34 -16.43
CA THR A 266 2.15 27.64 -15.92
C THR A 266 3.54 27.54 -15.27
N ALA A 267 3.79 26.49 -14.48
CA ALA A 267 5.11 26.28 -13.86
C ALA A 267 6.20 26.00 -14.91
N ARG A 268 5.83 25.26 -15.97
CA ARG A 268 6.75 24.93 -17.07
C ARG A 268 7.07 26.15 -17.95
N SER A 269 6.15 27.08 -18.15
CA SER A 269 6.42 28.30 -18.91
C SER A 269 7.39 29.23 -18.17
N LEU A 270 7.29 29.33 -16.84
CA LEU A 270 8.18 30.15 -16.01
C LEU A 270 9.63 29.63 -15.96
N SER A 271 9.82 28.31 -15.99
CA SER A 271 11.16 27.71 -15.95
C SER A 271 11.95 27.86 -17.26
N ARG A 272 11.33 28.36 -18.34
CA ARG A 272 11.94 28.45 -19.67
C ARG A 272 12.62 29.80 -19.97
N SER A 273 12.85 30.66 -18.98
CA SER A 273 13.56 31.94 -19.16
C SER A 273 14.42 32.26 -17.92
N PRO A 274 15.72 32.51 -18.11
CA PRO A 274 16.15 33.82 -18.63
C PRO A 274 16.86 33.67 -19.97
N SER A 275 16.36 34.34 -20.99
CA SER A 275 17.18 34.76 -22.11
C SER A 275 18.38 35.52 -21.53
N ILE A 276 19.57 34.90 -21.56
CA ILE A 276 20.83 35.61 -21.36
C ILE A 276 20.78 36.79 -22.35
N PRO A 277 20.84 38.04 -21.87
CA PRO A 277 20.96 39.16 -22.79
C PRO A 277 22.30 38.94 -23.50
N ASN A 278 22.24 38.56 -24.78
CA ASN A 278 23.38 38.62 -25.68
C ASN A 278 23.73 40.10 -25.86
N GLY A 279 24.36 40.68 -24.84
CA GLY A 279 25.23 41.84 -24.96
C GLY A 279 26.55 41.35 -25.53
N PHE A 280 26.57 41.07 -26.83
CA PHE A 280 27.80 41.16 -27.60
C PHE A 280 27.61 42.28 -28.60
N ASP A 281 28.34 43.35 -28.33
CA ASP A 281 28.47 44.53 -29.16
C ASP A 281 28.73 44.16 -30.63
N SER A 282 28.10 44.93 -31.51
CA SER A 282 28.36 44.97 -32.94
C SER A 282 29.85 45.16 -33.24
N PRO A 283 30.44 44.34 -34.11
CA PRO A 283 31.47 44.80 -35.03
C PRO A 283 30.85 44.93 -36.42
N THR A 284 30.61 46.19 -36.81
CA THR A 284 30.82 46.76 -38.16
C THR A 284 30.50 45.90 -39.41
N PRO A 285 29.64 46.39 -40.33
CA PRO A 285 29.34 45.69 -41.59
C PRO A 285 30.51 45.83 -42.57
N ARG A 286 31.08 44.70 -43.03
CA ARG A 286 31.94 44.67 -44.22
C ARG A 286 31.14 44.20 -45.44
N PRO A 287 31.29 44.84 -46.61
CA PRO A 287 30.51 44.53 -47.80
C PRO A 287 31.13 43.41 -48.64
N HIS A 288 30.23 42.64 -49.26
CA HIS A 288 30.29 41.90 -50.53
C HIS A 288 31.54 41.07 -50.93
N SER A 289 31.31 39.78 -51.17
CA SER A 289 31.84 39.05 -52.33
C SER A 289 30.91 37.87 -52.68
N PRO A 290 30.46 37.74 -53.94
CA PRO A 290 29.67 36.61 -54.43
C PRO A 290 30.57 35.59 -55.15
N ALA A 291 30.38 34.29 -54.91
CA ALA A 291 30.68 33.25 -55.89
C ALA A 291 29.95 31.93 -55.56
N PRO A 292 29.61 31.12 -56.59
CA PRO A 292 28.57 30.10 -56.53
C PRO A 292 29.12 28.66 -56.60
N SER A 293 28.19 27.70 -56.74
CA SER A 293 28.35 26.28 -57.11
C SER A 293 28.60 25.32 -55.95
N SER A 294 28.20 24.06 -55.95
CA SER A 294 27.25 23.25 -56.72
C SER A 294 27.21 21.90 -55.98
N SER A 295 26.03 21.29 -55.90
CA SER A 295 25.74 19.84 -56.03
C SER A 295 26.57 18.74 -55.33
N SER A 296 25.82 17.69 -54.95
CA SER A 296 26.21 16.27 -54.86
C SER A 296 26.88 15.83 -53.56
N SER A 297 26.79 14.59 -53.10
CA SER A 297 25.93 13.42 -53.29
C SER A 297 26.56 12.33 -52.40
N SER A 298 25.74 11.62 -51.62
CA SER A 298 25.85 10.20 -51.20
C SER A 298 27.12 9.59 -50.56
N SER A 299 26.85 8.51 -49.81
CA SER A 299 27.72 7.37 -49.39
C SER A 299 28.23 7.45 -47.94
N LEU A 300 27.68 6.72 -46.97
CA LEU A 300 27.72 5.26 -46.69
C LEU A 300 29.12 4.66 -46.56
N SER A 301 29.32 3.97 -45.42
CA SER A 301 30.46 3.11 -45.03
C SER A 301 31.64 3.89 -44.41
N THR A 302 32.34 3.47 -43.36
CA THR A 302 32.36 2.24 -42.54
C THR A 302 33.36 2.52 -41.39
N THR A 303 33.09 1.94 -40.22
CA THR A 303 34.08 1.49 -39.20
C THR A 303 35.42 2.23 -39.11
N SER A 304 35.58 3.09 -38.08
CA SER A 304 36.90 3.46 -37.57
C SER A 304 36.94 3.30 -36.06
N THR A 305 37.58 2.21 -35.64
CA THR A 305 38.04 1.95 -34.28
C THR A 305 39.11 2.97 -33.91
N HIS A 306 38.88 3.80 -32.89
CA HIS A 306 39.94 4.55 -32.24
C HIS A 306 39.93 4.23 -30.74
N THR A 307 40.89 3.40 -30.34
CA THR A 307 41.40 3.24 -28.98
C THR A 307 42.35 4.40 -28.64
N VAL A 308 42.80 4.49 -27.38
CA VAL A 308 43.80 5.43 -26.78
C VAL A 308 43.18 6.60 -26.03
N VAL A 309 43.47 6.96 -24.76
CA VAL A 309 44.20 6.45 -23.56
C VAL A 309 43.76 7.39 -22.40
N PRO A 310 43.74 6.97 -21.11
CA PRO A 310 43.36 7.84 -19.99
C PRO A 310 44.52 8.76 -19.55
N SER A 311 44.24 10.06 -19.39
CA SER A 311 45.17 10.99 -18.74
C SER A 311 44.93 11.01 -17.23
N ASN A 312 45.82 10.32 -16.52
CA ASN A 312 46.19 10.60 -15.14
C ASN A 312 46.81 12.01 -15.06
N ARG A 313 46.30 12.87 -14.18
CA ARG A 313 47.11 13.90 -13.53
C ARG A 313 46.87 13.89 -12.03
N VAL A 314 47.75 13.16 -11.36
CA VAL A 314 48.19 13.43 -10.00
C VAL A 314 49.17 14.60 -10.10
N ASN A 315 48.92 15.65 -9.32
CA ASN A 315 49.98 16.39 -8.61
C ASN A 315 49.33 17.26 -7.54
N GLY A 316 49.59 16.90 -6.28
CA GLY A 316 49.46 17.80 -5.13
C GLY A 316 50.42 18.98 -5.29
N THR A 317 50.26 20.07 -4.56
CA THR A 317 50.53 20.21 -3.12
C THR A 317 50.26 21.71 -2.76
N PRO A 318 50.51 22.22 -1.54
CA PRO A 318 49.43 22.61 -0.65
C PRO A 318 49.50 24.11 -0.26
N HIS A 319 48.68 24.48 0.73
CA HIS A 319 48.81 25.61 1.64
C HIS A 319 48.21 26.98 1.27
N SER A 320 47.30 27.37 2.18
CA SER A 320 47.37 28.60 2.97
C SER A 320 46.79 29.89 2.37
N ASN A 321 45.57 30.17 2.84
CA ASN A 321 45.14 31.37 3.54
C ASN A 321 45.36 32.77 2.92
N TYR A 322 44.29 33.55 3.14
CA TYR A 322 44.19 35.01 3.28
C TYR A 322 43.65 35.81 2.10
N ARG A 323 42.37 36.18 2.31
CA ARG A 323 41.84 37.56 2.41
C ARG A 323 41.44 38.31 1.13
N SER A 324 40.30 38.99 1.33
CA SER A 324 39.79 40.18 0.63
C SER A 324 38.97 39.87 -0.62
N SER A 325 37.79 40.44 -0.87
CA SER A 325 37.22 41.69 -0.36
C SER A 325 35.72 41.82 -0.74
N SER A 326 34.94 42.32 0.23
CA SER A 326 33.84 43.30 0.16
C SER A 326 33.08 43.62 -1.14
N SER A 327 31.75 43.62 -1.04
CA SER A 327 30.77 44.71 -1.33
C SER A 327 29.37 44.09 -1.20
N SER A 328 28.31 44.65 -0.60
CA SER A 328 27.85 46.03 -0.43
C SER A 328 26.59 46.04 0.47
N SER A 329 26.41 47.10 1.27
CA SER A 329 25.15 47.86 1.56
C SER A 329 23.81 47.08 1.72
N SER A 330 22.99 47.25 2.77
CA SER A 330 22.36 48.49 3.23
C SER A 330 21.49 48.25 4.48
N ARG A 331 21.60 49.17 5.44
CA ARG A 331 20.54 49.80 6.27
C ARG A 331 19.48 48.94 7.00
N SER A 332 19.71 48.84 8.30
CA SER A 332 18.83 49.12 9.45
C SER A 332 17.71 50.18 9.19
N ASP A 333 16.58 50.28 9.89
CA ASP A 333 16.33 50.13 11.34
C ASP A 333 14.81 50.20 11.68
N VAL A 334 14.40 49.47 12.74
CA VAL A 334 13.59 49.91 13.92
C VAL A 334 12.12 50.33 13.68
N THR A 335 11.11 49.71 14.33
CA THR A 335 10.81 49.86 15.77
C THR A 335 10.15 48.65 16.44
N ALA A 336 10.60 48.43 17.67
CA ALA A 336 10.12 47.48 18.67
C ALA A 336 8.83 47.91 19.39
N ARG A 337 8.11 46.94 19.98
CA ARG A 337 7.72 47.02 21.40
C ARG A 337 7.27 45.68 21.97
N ALA A 338 7.93 45.27 23.05
CA ALA A 338 7.43 44.29 24.02
C ALA A 338 6.72 45.03 25.16
N LYS A 339 5.67 44.44 25.74
CA LYS A 339 5.33 44.70 27.14
C LYS A 339 4.65 43.51 27.81
N VAL A 340 5.36 43.03 28.82
CA VAL A 340 4.99 42.24 30.00
C VAL A 340 3.67 42.72 30.62
N GLN A 341 2.78 41.79 31.00
CA GLN A 341 2.18 41.84 32.34
C GLN A 341 1.51 40.54 32.80
N SER A 342 1.92 40.18 34.01
CA SER A 342 1.35 39.28 35.02
C SER A 342 -0.18 39.33 35.15
N HIS A 343 -0.79 38.20 35.55
CA HIS A 343 -1.55 38.07 36.82
C HIS A 343 -2.12 36.64 37.00
N SER A 344 -1.65 35.96 38.04
CA SER A 344 -2.46 35.03 38.84
C SER A 344 -3.03 35.87 40.00
N PRO A 345 -4.28 35.68 40.49
CA PRO A 345 -4.48 34.65 41.53
C PRO A 345 -5.91 34.06 41.67
N ARG A 346 -5.98 33.04 42.54
CA ARG A 346 -7.05 32.72 43.53
C ARG A 346 -8.35 32.01 43.10
N LEU A 347 -8.45 30.78 43.62
CA LEU A 347 -9.65 30.13 44.20
C LEU A 347 -10.38 31.07 45.18
N PRO A 348 -11.72 30.94 45.35
CA PRO A 348 -12.20 30.06 46.44
C PRO A 348 -13.57 29.37 46.24
N SER A 349 -13.79 28.37 47.10
CA SER A 349 -15.04 28.09 47.84
C SER A 349 -16.22 27.41 47.14
N LEU A 350 -16.41 26.14 47.52
CA LEU A 350 -17.60 25.58 48.19
C LEU A 350 -18.96 26.24 47.90
N GLN A 351 -19.85 25.49 47.25
CA GLN A 351 -21.25 25.46 47.64
C GLN A 351 -21.86 24.08 47.35
N ALA A 352 -22.21 23.40 48.43
CA ALA A 352 -23.05 22.21 48.43
C ALA A 352 -24.52 22.63 48.26
N GLN A 353 -25.30 21.84 47.52
CA GLN A 353 -26.70 21.57 47.87
C GLN A 353 -27.26 20.38 47.06
N ASN A 354 -27.74 19.38 47.82
CA ASN A 354 -28.96 18.57 47.66
C ASN A 354 -29.18 17.94 46.26
N GLY A 355 -29.12 16.62 46.08
CA GLY A 355 -29.84 15.60 46.84
C GLY A 355 -30.96 15.05 45.94
N TYR A 356 -30.94 13.75 45.63
CA TYR A 356 -32.10 12.84 45.49
C TYR A 356 -31.60 11.50 44.94
N ALA A 357 -31.62 10.51 45.83
CA ALA A 357 -31.36 9.11 45.54
C ALA A 357 -32.53 8.50 44.75
N ARG A 358 -32.23 7.62 43.80
CA ARG A 358 -33.08 6.46 43.50
C ARG A 358 -32.23 5.25 43.12
N SER A 359 -32.21 4.33 44.07
CA SER A 359 -31.80 2.94 43.95
C SER A 359 -32.79 2.16 43.08
N SER A 360 -32.28 1.30 42.21
CA SER A 360 -33.00 0.11 41.76
C SER A 360 -32.02 -1.05 41.54
N HIS A 361 -31.94 -1.90 42.56
CA HIS A 361 -31.50 -3.30 42.46
C HIS A 361 -32.57 -4.14 41.73
N SER A 362 -32.14 -5.01 40.81
CA SER A 362 -32.84 -6.21 40.32
C SER A 362 -32.09 -6.69 39.07
N ARG A 363 -31.72 -7.95 38.84
CA ARG A 363 -32.01 -9.22 39.52
C ARG A 363 -30.98 -10.23 38.99
N SER A 364 -30.40 -10.97 39.93
CA SER A 364 -29.83 -12.29 39.70
C SER A 364 -30.87 -13.21 39.04
N ARG A 365 -30.42 -14.02 38.07
CA ARG A 365 -31.18 -15.19 37.61
C ARG A 365 -30.24 -16.37 37.37
N ASN A 366 -29.99 -17.09 38.44
CA ASN A 366 -29.63 -18.50 38.42
C ASN A 366 -30.87 -19.36 38.12
N SER A 367 -30.71 -20.38 37.27
CA SER A 367 -31.24 -21.75 37.40
C SER A 367 -31.49 -22.36 36.01
N ARG A 368 -30.82 -23.49 35.71
CA ARG A 368 -31.45 -24.83 35.70
C ARG A 368 -30.48 -25.89 35.14
N THR A 369 -30.27 -26.89 35.98
CA THR A 369 -29.70 -28.21 35.72
C THR A 369 -30.76 -29.21 35.26
N ALA A 370 -30.29 -30.27 34.57
CA ALA A 370 -30.94 -31.57 34.32
C ALA A 370 -32.14 -31.54 33.35
N SER A 371 -32.36 -32.50 32.43
CA SER A 371 -32.04 -33.94 32.44
C SER A 371 -32.33 -34.58 31.06
N SER A 372 -31.58 -35.64 30.75
CA SER A 372 -31.93 -36.88 30.02
C SER A 372 -32.89 -36.85 28.83
N SER A 373 -32.44 -37.35 27.67
CA SER A 373 -33.20 -38.35 26.89
C SER A 373 -32.26 -39.23 26.09
N SER A 374 -32.33 -40.52 26.40
CA SER A 374 -31.74 -41.65 25.72
C SER A 374 -32.46 -41.91 24.39
N ALA A 375 -31.73 -42.26 23.34
CA ALA A 375 -32.28 -43.07 22.25
C ALA A 375 -31.19 -44.00 21.70
N SER A 376 -31.42 -45.28 21.95
CA SER A 376 -30.65 -46.46 21.61
C SER A 376 -31.05 -47.03 20.24
N GLY A 377 -30.11 -47.77 19.63
CA GLY A 377 -30.37 -48.80 18.62
C GLY A 377 -30.06 -48.34 17.19
N THR A 378 -29.36 -49.08 16.33
CA THR A 378 -29.04 -50.51 16.29
C THR A 378 -27.78 -50.76 15.43
N ARG A 379 -26.91 -51.66 15.90
CA ARG A 379 -26.02 -52.53 15.08
C ARG A 379 -26.89 -53.65 14.47
N PRO A 380 -26.54 -54.39 13.40
CA PRO A 380 -25.23 -55.03 13.15
C PRO A 380 -24.77 -55.02 11.66
N SER A 381 -23.52 -55.32 11.31
CA SER A 381 -23.05 -56.69 11.10
C SER A 381 -21.61 -56.74 10.60
N THR A 382 -21.02 -57.90 10.81
CA THR A 382 -19.63 -58.33 10.66
C THR A 382 -19.27 -58.78 9.24
N LEU A 383 -18.08 -58.36 8.76
CA LEU A 383 -17.01 -59.08 7.99
C LEU A 383 -17.38 -60.24 7.03
N PRO A 384 -16.71 -60.42 5.86
CA PRO A 384 -15.25 -60.65 5.85
C PRO A 384 -14.41 -60.19 4.62
N ARG A 385 -13.12 -60.11 4.94
CA ARG A 385 -11.86 -60.11 4.15
C ARG A 385 -11.80 -60.97 2.87
N ALA A 386 -11.37 -60.38 1.74
CA ALA A 386 -10.24 -60.82 0.86
C ALA A 386 -10.03 -59.88 -0.36
N PRO A 387 -8.81 -59.78 -0.97
CA PRO A 387 -8.43 -58.82 -2.04
C PRO A 387 -8.26 -59.50 -3.43
N PRO A 388 -7.60 -58.89 -4.45
CA PRO A 388 -8.02 -57.75 -5.29
C PRO A 388 -8.04 -58.12 -6.81
N ILE A 389 -8.87 -57.46 -7.64
CA ILE A 389 -8.68 -57.43 -9.11
C ILE A 389 -9.03 -56.04 -9.64
N ALA A 390 -8.07 -55.46 -10.36
CA ALA A 390 -8.16 -54.19 -11.05
C ALA A 390 -9.13 -54.28 -12.25
N GLN A 391 -10.11 -53.38 -12.32
CA GLN A 391 -10.67 -52.92 -13.60
C GLN A 391 -11.02 -51.43 -13.50
N SER A 392 -10.31 -50.67 -14.32
CA SER A 392 -10.50 -49.25 -14.58
C SER A 392 -11.77 -49.04 -15.40
N THR A 393 -12.79 -48.41 -14.81
CA THR A 393 -13.88 -47.76 -15.54
C THR A 393 -13.95 -46.31 -15.10
N ALA A 394 -13.11 -45.49 -15.71
CA ALA A 394 -13.17 -44.03 -15.58
C ALA A 394 -14.52 -43.55 -16.10
N VAL A 395 -15.36 -43.08 -15.18
CA VAL A 395 -16.59 -42.33 -15.47
C VAL A 395 -16.16 -40.95 -15.98
N PRO A 396 -16.43 -40.59 -17.25
CA PRO A 396 -16.08 -39.26 -17.74
C PRO A 396 -17.02 -38.24 -17.11
N HIS A 397 -16.46 -37.39 -16.25
CA HIS A 397 -17.16 -36.19 -15.76
C HIS A 397 -17.53 -35.31 -16.96
N LEU A 398 -18.83 -35.23 -17.25
CA LEU A 398 -19.41 -34.30 -18.22
C LEU A 398 -19.15 -32.86 -17.72
N SER A 399 -18.07 -32.26 -18.21
CA SER A 399 -17.79 -30.84 -18.05
C SER A 399 -18.79 -30.04 -18.88
N THR A 400 -19.35 -28.96 -18.34
CA THR A 400 -20.20 -28.01 -19.09
C THR A 400 -19.53 -27.53 -20.38
N TYR A 401 -18.20 -27.55 -20.43
CA TYR A 401 -17.39 -27.27 -21.61
C TYR A 401 -17.60 -28.29 -22.74
N SER A 402 -17.83 -29.58 -22.47
CA SER A 402 -18.11 -30.58 -23.51
C SER A 402 -19.50 -30.41 -24.12
N LEU A 403 -20.46 -29.94 -23.34
CA LEU A 403 -21.82 -29.59 -23.80
C LEU A 403 -21.78 -28.35 -24.71
N VAL A 404 -21.05 -27.32 -24.31
CA VAL A 404 -20.86 -26.10 -25.12
C VAL A 404 -20.08 -26.41 -26.40
N LYS A 405 -19.02 -27.23 -26.31
CA LYS A 405 -18.24 -27.65 -27.48
C LYS A 405 -19.07 -28.47 -28.45
N ALA A 406 -19.86 -29.44 -27.97
CA ALA A 406 -20.77 -30.23 -28.80
C ALA A 406 -21.86 -29.38 -29.46
N ALA A 407 -22.36 -28.36 -28.77
CA ALA A 407 -23.37 -27.44 -29.31
C ALA A 407 -22.80 -26.49 -30.39
N ILE A 408 -21.52 -26.13 -30.31
CA ILE A 408 -20.88 -25.20 -31.26
C ILE A 408 -20.23 -25.94 -32.45
N GLN A 409 -19.88 -27.22 -32.28
CA GLN A 409 -19.22 -28.03 -33.29
C GLN A 409 -19.91 -28.06 -34.67
N PRO A 410 -21.25 -28.22 -34.81
CA PRO A 410 -21.89 -28.23 -36.13
C PRO A 410 -21.86 -26.85 -36.82
N TYR A 411 -21.63 -25.76 -36.08
CA TYR A 411 -21.54 -24.41 -36.64
C TYR A 411 -20.12 -24.06 -37.13
N LEU A 412 -19.09 -24.74 -36.61
CA LEU A 412 -17.68 -24.52 -36.99
C LEU A 412 -17.27 -25.23 -38.29
N THR A 413 -18.05 -26.20 -38.77
CA THR A 413 -17.79 -26.91 -40.04
C THR A 413 -18.48 -26.27 -41.25
N THR A 414 -19.24 -25.19 -41.05
CA THR A 414 -19.85 -24.44 -42.16
C THR A 414 -18.85 -23.47 -42.80
N SER A 415 -19.08 -23.14 -44.07
CA SER A 415 -18.14 -22.41 -44.93
C SER A 415 -17.52 -21.19 -44.25
N ARG A 416 -16.26 -20.86 -44.57
CA ARG A 416 -15.53 -19.73 -43.96
C ARG A 416 -16.30 -18.40 -44.00
N LEU A 417 -17.25 -18.26 -44.91
CA LEU A 417 -18.14 -17.11 -45.02
C LEU A 417 -19.19 -17.03 -43.92
N THR A 418 -19.78 -18.14 -43.47
CA THR A 418 -20.79 -18.12 -42.40
C THR A 418 -20.15 -17.83 -41.05
N THR A 419 -18.97 -18.38 -40.77
CA THR A 419 -18.22 -18.08 -39.54
C THR A 419 -17.80 -16.61 -39.46
N LEU A 420 -17.34 -16.01 -40.57
CA LEU A 420 -17.07 -14.57 -40.64
C LEU A 420 -18.36 -13.75 -40.46
N PHE A 421 -19.49 -14.17 -41.05
CA PHE A 421 -20.78 -13.48 -40.86
C PHE A 421 -21.25 -13.52 -39.40
N PHE A 422 -21.16 -14.66 -38.72
CA PHE A 422 -21.55 -14.75 -37.30
C PHE A 422 -20.61 -13.91 -36.41
N LEU A 423 -19.31 -13.92 -36.68
CA LEU A 423 -18.33 -13.21 -35.87
C LEU A 423 -18.36 -11.69 -36.09
N PHE A 424 -18.54 -11.23 -37.33
CA PHE A 424 -18.50 -9.80 -37.68
C PHE A 424 -19.86 -9.12 -37.78
N VAL A 425 -20.96 -9.86 -37.95
CA VAL A 425 -22.30 -9.26 -38.10
C VAL A 425 -23.21 -9.62 -36.94
N VAL A 426 -23.32 -10.90 -36.56
CA VAL A 426 -24.25 -11.34 -35.52
C VAL A 426 -23.74 -10.98 -34.12
N PHE A 427 -22.46 -11.20 -33.83
CA PHE A 427 -21.90 -10.93 -32.50
C PHE A 427 -21.94 -9.43 -32.12
N PRO A 428 -21.61 -8.47 -33.02
CA PRO A 428 -21.72 -7.05 -32.71
C PRO A 428 -23.17 -6.56 -32.60
N THR A 429 -24.09 -7.07 -33.44
CA THR A 429 -25.51 -6.66 -33.40
C THR A 429 -26.22 -7.14 -32.14
N VAL A 430 -25.96 -8.37 -31.69
CA VAL A 430 -26.49 -8.89 -30.42
C VAL A 430 -25.91 -8.14 -29.23
N SER A 431 -24.60 -7.87 -29.23
CA SER A 431 -23.95 -7.06 -28.18
C SER A 431 -24.53 -5.64 -28.12
N PHE A 432 -24.82 -5.03 -29.27
CA PHE A 432 -25.43 -3.70 -29.36
C PHE A 432 -26.87 -3.69 -28.82
N LEU A 433 -27.67 -4.70 -29.13
CA LEU A 433 -29.05 -4.84 -28.63
C LEU A 433 -29.10 -5.05 -27.12
N ILE A 434 -28.21 -5.87 -26.56
CA ILE A 434 -28.12 -6.07 -25.10
C ILE A 434 -27.68 -4.78 -24.40
N ARG A 435 -26.70 -4.06 -24.96
CA ARG A 435 -26.23 -2.77 -24.44
C ARG A 435 -27.33 -1.70 -24.47
N ARG A 436 -28.12 -1.64 -25.55
CA ARG A 436 -29.27 -0.73 -25.68
C ARG A 436 -30.39 -1.05 -24.69
N ARG A 437 -30.68 -2.34 -24.47
CA ARG A 437 -31.71 -2.78 -23.50
C ARG A 437 -31.31 -2.50 -22.05
N ARG A 438 -30.02 -2.61 -21.71
CA ARG A 438 -29.49 -2.19 -20.39
C ARG A 438 -29.60 -0.68 -20.19
N ARG A 439 -29.30 0.13 -21.21
CA ARG A 439 -29.45 1.60 -21.14
C ARG A 439 -30.92 2.04 -21.03
N ALA A 440 -31.84 1.38 -21.73
CA ALA A 440 -33.27 1.69 -21.65
C ALA A 440 -33.87 1.43 -20.25
N ARG A 441 -33.35 0.46 -19.50
CA ARG A 441 -33.79 0.17 -18.12
C ARG A 441 -33.27 1.18 -17.08
N LEU A 442 -32.22 1.95 -17.41
CA LEU A 442 -31.66 2.98 -16.51
C LEU A 442 -32.29 4.37 -16.72
N MET A 443 -33.01 4.59 -17.82
CA MET A 443 -33.67 5.88 -18.10
C MET A 443 -35.21 5.84 -17.99
N GLY A 444 -35.78 4.68 -17.61
CA GLY A 444 -37.22 4.46 -17.54
C GLY A 444 -37.68 3.97 -16.17
N THR A 445 -37.57 4.81 -15.14
CA THR A 445 -38.28 4.62 -13.87
C THR A 445 -38.68 5.97 -13.27
N SER A 446 -39.61 6.62 -13.96
CA SER A 446 -40.51 7.62 -13.38
C SER A 446 -41.71 6.90 -12.77
N GLY A 447 -41.90 7.06 -11.46
CA GLY A 447 -43.17 6.80 -10.79
C GLY A 447 -43.13 5.78 -9.66
N THR A 448 -42.74 6.21 -8.46
CA THR A 448 -43.43 5.87 -7.21
C THR A 448 -42.88 6.68 -6.02
N ALA A 449 -43.80 7.35 -5.34
CA ALA A 449 -43.76 8.02 -4.03
C ALA A 449 -42.40 8.31 -3.35
N ILE A 450 -42.01 9.59 -3.37
CA ILE A 450 -41.02 10.17 -2.45
C ILE A 450 -41.67 10.27 -1.06
N THR A 451 -41.14 9.56 -0.07
CA THR A 451 -41.59 9.68 1.33
C THR A 451 -40.71 10.66 2.11
N ASN A 452 -41.33 11.42 3.03
CA ASN A 452 -40.72 12.50 3.82
C ASN A 452 -39.49 12.10 4.66
N ALA A 453 -39.17 10.80 4.76
CA ALA A 453 -37.97 10.30 5.44
C ALA A 453 -36.66 10.69 4.71
N GLU A 454 -36.71 10.87 3.39
CA GLU A 454 -35.52 11.18 2.60
C GLU A 454 -35.14 12.67 2.67
N LEU A 455 -36.13 13.54 2.92
CA LEU A 455 -35.91 14.97 3.16
C LEU A 455 -35.28 15.24 4.54
N VAL A 456 -35.56 14.39 5.53
CA VAL A 456 -34.99 14.45 6.89
C VAL A 456 -33.56 13.91 6.92
N ARG A 457 -33.26 12.83 6.19
CA ARG A 457 -31.88 12.33 5.99
C ARG A 457 -30.97 13.37 5.32
N ARG A 458 -31.52 14.15 4.38
CA ARG A 458 -30.78 15.23 3.70
C ARG A 458 -30.51 16.46 4.58
N ARG A 459 -31.27 16.66 5.67
CA ARG A 459 -31.04 17.75 6.65
C ARG A 459 -30.21 17.34 7.86
N LEU A 460 -30.10 16.05 8.19
CA LEU A 460 -29.27 15.55 9.29
C LEU A 460 -27.87 15.05 8.88
N GLY A 461 -27.62 14.75 7.60
CA GLY A 461 -26.31 14.28 7.11
C GLY A 461 -25.22 15.37 6.94
N GLY A 462 -25.39 16.56 7.52
CA GLY A 462 -24.59 17.75 7.20
C GLY A 462 -23.43 18.09 8.14
N VAL A 463 -23.20 17.38 9.25
CA VAL A 463 -22.29 17.89 10.31
C VAL A 463 -21.14 16.95 10.73
N GLU A 464 -21.13 15.65 10.41
CA GLU A 464 -20.10 14.74 10.97
C GLU A 464 -18.98 14.27 10.03
N ALA A 465 -18.99 14.63 8.75
CA ALA A 465 -17.89 14.31 7.82
C ALA A 465 -16.69 15.29 7.89
N GLY A 466 -16.77 16.34 8.72
CA GLY A 466 -15.79 17.43 8.79
C GLY A 466 -14.63 17.21 9.77
N LEU A 467 -14.82 16.42 10.84
CA LEU A 467 -13.84 16.29 11.91
C LEU A 467 -12.69 15.34 11.53
N LEU A 468 -12.98 14.20 10.92
CA LEU A 468 -11.95 13.26 10.44
C LEU A 468 -11.12 13.83 9.29
N ARG A 469 -11.73 14.63 8.40
CA ARG A 469 -11.01 15.32 7.31
C ARG A 469 -10.15 16.48 7.81
N ARG A 470 -10.55 17.16 8.89
CA ARG A 470 -9.72 18.19 9.57
C ARG A 470 -8.55 17.58 10.33
N VAL A 471 -8.78 16.50 11.08
CA VAL A 471 -7.70 15.83 11.83
C VAL A 471 -6.67 15.22 10.87
N TRP A 472 -7.10 14.63 9.75
CA TRP A 472 -6.16 14.10 8.75
C TRP A 472 -5.48 15.21 7.91
N GLY A 473 -6.18 16.31 7.67
CA GLY A 473 -5.61 17.52 7.07
C GLY A 473 -4.52 18.15 7.96
N GLU A 474 -4.72 18.16 9.28
CA GLU A 474 -3.73 18.65 10.24
C GLU A 474 -2.56 17.67 10.41
N VAL A 475 -2.79 16.36 10.40
CA VAL A 475 -1.70 15.35 10.46
C VAL A 475 -0.86 15.38 9.19
N SER A 476 -1.48 15.44 8.00
CA SER A 476 -0.74 15.54 6.74
C SER A 476 0.01 16.86 6.61
N ARG A 477 -0.57 17.98 7.08
CA ARG A 477 0.10 19.28 7.11
C ARG A 477 1.22 19.33 8.15
N ALA A 478 1.06 18.72 9.32
CA ALA A 478 2.12 18.58 10.32
C ALA A 478 3.26 17.70 9.81
N VAL A 479 2.99 16.61 9.09
CA VAL A 479 4.04 15.79 8.48
C VAL A 479 4.76 16.57 7.37
N ILE A 480 4.03 17.33 6.55
CA ILE A 480 4.63 18.17 5.49
C ILE A 480 5.43 19.33 6.09
N ASP A 481 4.96 20.00 7.14
CA ASP A 481 5.69 21.09 7.81
C ASP A 481 6.91 20.56 8.58
N THR A 482 6.83 19.36 9.18
CA THR A 482 8.02 18.73 9.81
C THR A 482 9.05 18.32 8.76
N VAL A 483 8.63 17.88 7.58
CA VAL A 483 9.54 17.58 6.46
C VAL A 483 10.14 18.86 5.86
N LYS A 484 9.36 19.94 5.81
CA LYS A 484 9.82 21.23 5.30
C LYS A 484 10.76 21.95 6.27
N MET A 485 10.55 21.84 7.58
CA MET A 485 11.44 22.38 8.61
C MET A 485 12.70 21.54 8.85
N ALA A 486 12.66 20.23 8.58
CA ALA A 486 13.85 19.38 8.62
C ALA A 486 14.77 19.56 7.39
N GLY A 487 14.26 20.15 6.30
CA GLY A 487 15.00 20.40 5.06
C GLY A 487 15.60 21.80 4.92
N SER A 488 15.13 22.81 5.66
CA SER A 488 15.79 24.12 5.72
C SER A 488 16.77 24.12 6.89
N GLY A 489 18.01 23.70 6.63
CA GLY A 489 19.09 23.80 7.60
C GLY A 489 19.18 25.22 8.18
N LEU A 490 19.36 25.29 9.50
CA LEU A 490 19.81 26.50 10.17
C LEU A 490 21.14 26.90 9.52
N VAL A 491 21.12 27.97 8.71
CA VAL A 491 22.30 28.73 8.31
C VAL A 491 22.28 30.02 9.10
#